data_AF-A0AAD3DUC2-F1
#
_entry.id   AF-A0AAD3DUC2-F1
#
_cell.length_a   1.000
_cell.length_b   1.000
_cell.length_c   1.000
_cell.angle_alpha   90.00
_cell.angle_beta   90.00
_cell.angle_gamma   90.00
#
_symmetry.space_group_name_H-M   'P 1'
#
loop_
_entity.id
_entity.type
_entity.pdbx_description
1 polymer ?
#
loop_
_entity_poly.entity_id
_entity_poly.type
_entity_poly.pdbx_seq_one_letter_code
_entity_poly.pdbx_strand_id
1 'polypeptide(L)'
;LVAAGDPLQLPPVIATPAYLSLPAQPASAGGATHGSSAASGTASAGPLDSLLRPLFVRLSQIGHESHLLTYQYRCHPQLSGIANAAFYGGKLRDGCSASDRRPLLPCLPPLLFVEAQGQAQLDGFTRSSYNTAEAHIVSRTVAALLDNGVCAEEVGVICFYRAQVNTIR
;
A
#
# COMPACT_ATOMS: atom_id res chain seq x y z
N LEU A 1 28.59 8.91 1.23
CA LEU A 1 27.44 8.15 0.69
C LEU A 1 26.20 8.54 1.49
N VAL A 2 25.10 8.91 0.85
CA VAL A 2 23.81 9.16 1.51
C VAL A 2 22.82 8.13 0.97
N ALA A 3 22.20 7.35 1.84
CA ALA A 3 21.14 6.42 1.50
C ALA A 3 19.80 6.99 1.98
N ALA A 4 18.87 7.22 1.06
CA ALA A 4 17.53 7.68 1.36
C ALA A 4 16.52 6.58 1.02
N GLY A 5 15.51 6.40 1.86
CA GLY A 5 14.46 5.42 1.66
C GLY A 5 13.48 5.42 2.83
N ASP A 6 12.38 4.71 2.65
CA ASP A 6 11.39 4.50 3.69
C ASP A 6 11.10 2.99 3.80
N PRO A 7 11.54 2.33 4.87
CA PRO A 7 11.33 0.89 5.05
C PRO A 7 9.86 0.51 5.29
N LEU A 8 8.98 1.49 5.52
CA LEU A 8 7.53 1.28 5.71
C LEU A 8 6.74 1.38 4.40
N GLN A 9 7.42 1.65 3.29
CA GLN A 9 6.83 1.66 1.95
C GLN A 9 7.15 0.37 1.18
N LEU A 10 6.73 0.31 -0.09
CA LEU A 10 6.83 -0.92 -0.88
C LEU A 10 8.28 -1.43 -0.97
N PRO A 11 8.51 -2.72 -0.68
CA PRO A 11 9.80 -3.35 -0.91
C PRO A 11 10.09 -3.46 -2.42
N PRO A 12 11.35 -3.74 -2.80
CA PRO A 12 11.70 -4.00 -4.19
C PRO A 12 10.90 -5.18 -4.74
N VAL A 13 10.40 -5.03 -5.98
CA VAL A 13 9.72 -6.11 -6.69
C VAL A 13 10.76 -7.10 -7.22
N ILE A 14 10.65 -8.37 -6.82
CA ILE A 14 11.47 -9.46 -7.36
C ILE A 14 10.61 -10.24 -8.36
N ALA A 15 10.99 -10.19 -9.63
CA ALA A 15 10.24 -10.76 -10.74
C ALA A 15 10.06 -12.30 -10.65
N THR A 16 10.86 -12.99 -9.83
CA THR A 16 10.81 -14.44 -9.65
C THR A 16 10.43 -14.77 -8.21
N PRO A 17 9.17 -15.08 -7.91
CA PRO A 17 8.82 -15.57 -6.58
C PRO A 17 9.27 -17.02 -6.48
N ALA A 18 10.31 -17.29 -5.70
CA ALA A 18 10.75 -18.66 -5.40
C ALA A 18 9.71 -19.51 -4.67
N TYR A 19 8.61 -18.92 -4.18
CA TYR A 19 7.48 -19.71 -3.63
C TYR A 19 6.77 -20.53 -4.73
N LEU A 20 6.90 -20.16 -6.01
CA LEU A 20 6.44 -20.97 -7.15
C LEU A 20 7.39 -22.12 -7.50
N SER A 21 8.59 -22.16 -6.90
CA SER A 21 9.60 -23.20 -7.13
C SER A 21 9.65 -24.24 -6.01
N LEU A 22 8.90 -24.06 -4.92
CA LEU A 22 8.75 -25.06 -3.88
C LEU A 22 7.62 -26.02 -4.29
N PRO A 23 7.87 -27.34 -4.38
CA PRO A 23 6.78 -28.29 -4.55
C PRO A 23 5.82 -28.14 -3.37
N ALA A 24 4.52 -28.08 -3.66
CA ALA A 24 3.49 -28.03 -2.64
C ALA A 24 3.70 -29.20 -1.66
N GLN A 25 4.03 -28.89 -0.40
CA GLN A 25 4.11 -29.93 0.62
C GLN A 25 2.70 -30.47 0.87
N PRO A 26 2.48 -31.79 0.81
CA PRO A 26 1.18 -32.36 1.13
C PRO A 26 0.86 -32.06 2.59
N ALA A 27 -0.37 -31.62 2.85
CA ALA A 27 -0.87 -31.38 4.19
C ALA A 27 -0.80 -32.67 5.02
N SER A 28 0.15 -32.76 5.95
CA SER A 28 0.20 -33.85 6.93
C SER A 28 -0.81 -33.58 8.03
N ALA A 29 -1.79 -34.47 8.13
CA ALA A 29 -2.77 -34.53 9.20
C ALA A 29 -2.13 -34.92 10.55
N GLY A 30 -2.57 -34.26 11.63
CA GLY A 30 -2.61 -34.87 12.97
C GLY A 30 -1.83 -34.17 14.09
N GLY A 31 -2.54 -33.90 15.20
CA GLY A 31 -1.99 -34.04 16.56
C GLY A 31 -1.64 -32.75 17.31
N ALA A 32 -2.57 -32.29 18.15
CA ALA A 32 -2.31 -31.30 19.18
C ALA A 32 -1.66 -31.95 20.42
N THR A 33 -0.51 -31.43 20.88
CA THR A 33 -0.05 -31.53 22.28
C THR A 33 0.85 -30.35 22.65
N HIS A 34 0.66 -29.86 23.88
CA HIS A 34 1.35 -28.74 24.52
C HIS A 34 2.85 -28.98 24.76
N GLY A 35 3.66 -27.92 24.69
CA GLY A 35 5.04 -27.90 25.20
C GLY A 35 5.71 -26.54 25.04
N SER A 36 6.02 -25.89 26.16
CA SER A 36 6.80 -24.65 26.29
C SER A 36 8.28 -24.88 25.91
N SER A 37 8.89 -23.96 25.15
CA SER A 37 10.32 -23.66 25.25
C SER A 37 10.69 -22.38 24.49
N ALA A 38 11.39 -21.48 25.18
CA ALA A 38 12.09 -20.35 24.60
C ALA A 38 13.28 -20.84 23.77
N ALA A 39 13.43 -20.32 22.54
CA ALA A 39 14.65 -20.48 21.77
C ALA A 39 14.90 -19.22 20.93
N SER A 40 15.96 -18.51 21.28
CA SER A 40 16.62 -17.51 20.45
C SER A 40 17.03 -18.16 19.12
N GLY A 41 16.26 -17.92 18.07
CA GLY A 41 16.58 -18.34 16.71
C GLY A 41 17.23 -17.20 15.96
N THR A 42 18.56 -17.19 15.86
CA THR A 42 19.25 -16.52 14.77
C THR A 42 18.89 -17.26 13.48
N ALA A 43 17.79 -16.87 12.86
CA ALA A 43 17.38 -17.41 11.57
C ALA A 43 18.47 -17.09 10.54
N SER A 44 19.19 -18.11 10.08
CA SER A 44 20.07 -17.99 8.92
C SER A 44 19.19 -17.73 7.70
N ALA A 45 19.01 -16.45 7.40
CA ALA A 45 18.28 -15.93 6.26
C ALA A 45 18.77 -16.58 4.97
N GLY A 46 17.88 -17.30 4.27
CA GLY A 46 18.19 -17.90 2.97
C GLY A 46 18.53 -16.85 1.90
N PRO A 47 19.09 -17.24 0.74
CA PRO A 47 19.59 -16.31 -0.29
C PRO A 47 18.56 -15.27 -0.76
N LEU A 48 17.28 -15.63 -0.73
CA LEU A 48 16.16 -14.79 -1.19
C LEU A 48 15.76 -13.71 -0.18
N ASP A 49 15.93 -13.97 1.12
CA ASP A 49 15.70 -12.96 2.17
C ASP A 49 16.75 -11.84 2.09
N SER A 50 17.92 -12.11 1.50
CA SER A 50 18.94 -11.09 1.24
C SER A 50 18.54 -10.11 0.11
N LEU A 51 17.82 -10.58 -0.92
CA LEU A 51 17.41 -9.75 -2.06
C LEU A 51 16.19 -8.88 -1.74
N LEU A 52 15.30 -9.37 -0.88
CA LEU A 52 14.13 -8.62 -0.42
C LEU A 52 14.49 -7.52 0.59
N ARG A 53 15.72 -7.51 1.09
CA ARG A 53 16.16 -6.57 2.12
C ARG A 53 16.98 -5.43 1.51
N PRO A 54 16.39 -4.22 1.38
CA PRO A 54 17.09 -3.07 0.81
C PRO A 54 18.38 -2.75 1.57
N LEU A 55 19.37 -2.18 0.88
CA LEU A 55 20.62 -1.72 1.50
C LEU A 55 20.37 -0.82 2.71
N PHE A 56 19.40 0.09 2.61
CA PHE A 56 19.00 0.99 3.71
C PHE A 56 18.63 0.21 4.99
N VAL A 57 17.82 -0.84 4.87
CA VAL A 57 17.41 -1.69 5.99
C VAL A 57 18.60 -2.42 6.60
N ARG A 58 19.50 -2.95 5.75
CA ARG A 58 20.72 -3.61 6.21
C ARG A 58 21.64 -2.66 6.97
N LEU A 59 21.82 -1.44 6.47
CA LEU A 59 22.61 -0.40 7.13
C LEU A 59 22.03 -0.07 8.51
N SER A 60 20.71 0.07 8.61
CA SER A 60 20.06 0.32 9.90
C SER A 60 20.25 -0.82 10.90
N GLN A 61 20.20 -2.07 10.44
CA GLN A 61 20.40 -3.26 11.28
C GLN A 61 21.83 -3.43 11.79
N ILE A 62 22.84 -2.98 11.05
CA ILE A 62 24.25 -3.03 11.49
C ILE A 62 24.64 -1.82 12.38
N GLY A 63 23.66 -1.05 12.85
CA GLY A 63 23.85 0.02 13.82
C GLY A 63 23.98 1.43 13.24
N HIS A 64 23.75 1.64 11.94
CA HIS A 64 23.64 3.00 11.41
C HIS A 64 22.28 3.61 11.78
N GLU A 65 22.31 4.74 12.49
CA GLU A 65 21.09 5.47 12.82
C GLU A 65 20.44 6.06 11.56
N SER A 66 19.12 5.90 11.45
CA SER A 66 18.34 6.53 10.39
C SER A 66 17.70 7.82 10.91
N HIS A 67 17.78 8.88 10.10
CA HIS A 67 17.14 10.16 10.42
C HIS A 67 15.79 10.26 9.72
N LEU A 68 14.71 10.23 10.51
CA LEU A 68 13.36 10.45 10.00
C LEU A 68 13.13 11.94 9.73
N LEU A 69 12.74 12.28 8.49
CA LEU A 69 12.21 13.60 8.17
C LEU A 69 10.78 13.69 8.68
N THR A 70 10.54 14.58 9.63
CA THR A 70 9.28 14.61 10.38
C THR A 70 8.21 15.51 9.79
N TYR A 71 8.50 16.33 8.78
CA TYR A 71 7.50 17.21 8.15
C TYR A 71 7.01 16.66 6.80
N GLN A 72 5.69 16.56 6.63
CA GLN A 72 5.05 16.24 5.35
C GLN A 72 4.41 17.50 4.75
N TYR A 73 4.57 17.71 3.44
CA TYR A 73 4.06 18.89 2.72
C TYR A 73 3.11 18.52 1.57
N ARG A 74 2.74 17.24 1.42
CA ARG A 74 2.04 16.75 0.24
C ARG A 74 0.53 16.84 0.39
N CYS A 75 -0.03 16.22 1.43
CA CYS A 75 -1.47 16.00 1.54
C CYS A 75 -2.11 16.77 2.69
N HIS A 76 -3.45 16.87 2.67
CA HIS A 76 -4.24 17.49 3.72
C HIS A 76 -4.00 16.81 5.09
N PRO A 77 -3.98 17.54 6.23
CA PRO A 77 -3.74 16.96 7.56
C PRO A 77 -4.62 15.75 7.94
N GLN A 78 -5.86 15.71 7.44
CA GLN A 78 -6.74 14.53 7.66
C GLN A 78 -6.26 13.27 6.92
N LEU A 79 -5.63 13.41 5.75
CA LEU A 79 -5.07 12.29 4.99
C LEU A 79 -3.77 11.80 5.62
N SER A 80 -2.85 12.72 5.94
CA SER A 80 -1.57 12.37 6.57
C SER A 80 -1.76 11.75 7.95
N GLY A 81 -2.75 12.20 8.72
CA GLY A 81 -3.05 11.68 10.06
C GLY A 81 -3.25 10.17 10.10
N ILE A 82 -3.90 9.58 9.09
CA ILE A 82 -4.13 8.13 9.01
C ILE A 82 -2.82 7.37 8.85
N ALA A 83 -2.00 7.76 7.88
CA ALA A 83 -0.71 7.11 7.64
C ALA A 83 0.25 7.34 8.82
N ASN A 84 0.24 8.54 9.41
CA ASN A 84 1.07 8.88 10.57
C ASN A 84 0.75 8.00 11.78
N ALA A 85 -0.54 7.79 12.07
CA ALA A 85 -0.97 6.91 13.15
C ALA A 85 -0.66 5.43 12.85
N ALA A 86 -0.93 4.96 11.63
CA ALA A 86 -0.79 3.56 11.26
C ALA A 86 0.68 3.10 11.13
N PHE A 87 1.55 3.95 10.59
CA PHE A 87 2.92 3.54 10.20
C PHE A 87 4.02 4.28 10.97
N TYR A 88 3.85 5.56 11.25
CA TYR A 88 4.93 6.40 11.80
C TYR A 88 4.79 6.69 13.30
N GLY A 89 3.83 6.09 13.99
CA GLY A 89 3.62 6.25 15.44
C GLY A 89 3.38 7.69 15.87
N GLY A 90 2.75 8.51 15.02
CA GLY A 90 2.46 9.92 15.32
C GLY A 90 3.66 10.87 15.22
N LYS A 91 4.81 10.40 14.69
CA LYS A 91 6.05 11.21 14.61
C LYS A 91 6.05 12.26 13.49
N LEU A 92 5.16 12.13 12.50
CA LEU A 92 5.05 13.12 11.42
C LEU A 92 4.26 14.35 11.87
N ARG A 93 4.60 15.49 11.28
CA ARG A 93 4.01 16.82 11.45
C ARG A 93 3.61 17.35 10.08
N ASP A 94 2.51 18.07 10.03
CA ASP A 94 2.05 18.70 8.80
C ASP A 94 2.73 20.06 8.61
N GLY A 95 3.41 20.21 7.47
CA GLY A 95 3.97 21.49 7.02
C GLY A 95 3.00 22.32 6.16
N CYS A 96 1.80 21.79 5.91
CA CYS A 96 0.70 22.47 5.23
C CYS A 96 -0.56 22.46 6.09
N SER A 97 -1.35 23.53 5.99
CA SER A 97 -2.62 23.67 6.68
C SER A 97 -3.78 23.04 5.89
N ALA A 98 -4.92 22.87 6.57
CA ALA A 98 -6.15 22.44 5.90
C ALA A 98 -6.59 23.40 4.78
N SER A 99 -6.36 24.71 4.97
CA SER A 99 -6.64 25.74 3.98
C SER A 99 -5.75 25.69 2.74
N ASP A 100 -4.55 25.10 2.84
CA ASP A 100 -3.61 24.93 1.71
C ASP A 100 -3.96 23.72 0.84
N ARG A 101 -4.83 22.83 1.34
CA ARG A 101 -5.23 21.57 0.69
C ARG A 101 -6.75 21.39 0.75
N ARG A 102 -7.48 22.42 0.31
CA ARG A 102 -8.95 22.45 0.36
C ARG A 102 -9.56 21.25 -0.38
N PRO A 103 -10.75 20.79 0.03
CA PRO A 103 -11.47 19.75 -0.71
C PRO A 103 -11.68 20.15 -2.17
N LEU A 104 -11.53 19.19 -3.08
CA LEU A 104 -11.69 19.39 -4.52
C LEU A 104 -13.16 19.54 -4.94
N LEU A 105 -14.07 18.97 -4.14
CA LEU A 105 -15.51 19.05 -4.38
C LEU A 105 -16.17 19.78 -3.20
N PRO A 106 -16.94 20.87 -3.42
CA PRO A 106 -17.46 21.73 -2.36
C PRO A 106 -18.33 21.01 -1.32
N CYS A 107 -18.98 19.91 -1.70
CA CYS A 107 -19.91 19.16 -0.86
C CYS A 107 -19.29 17.92 -0.20
N LEU A 108 -18.01 17.61 -0.48
CA LEU A 108 -17.36 16.40 0.03
C LEU A 108 -16.13 16.73 0.88
N PRO A 109 -15.83 15.89 1.90
CA PRO A 109 -14.57 15.99 2.64
C PRO A 109 -13.36 15.63 1.74
N PRO A 110 -12.13 15.99 2.15
CA PRO A 110 -10.92 15.68 1.38
C PRO A 110 -10.57 14.17 1.38
N LEU A 111 -11.22 13.39 2.24
CA LEU A 111 -11.17 11.93 2.26
C LEU A 111 -12.57 11.38 2.49
N LEU A 112 -13.00 10.47 1.62
CA LEU A 112 -14.29 9.80 1.70
C LEU A 112 -14.10 8.31 1.40
N PHE A 113 -14.74 7.47 2.22
CA PHE A 113 -14.88 6.04 1.92
C PHE A 113 -16.29 5.81 1.37
N VAL A 114 -16.38 5.25 0.16
CA VAL A 114 -17.66 5.01 -0.52
C VAL A 114 -17.91 3.51 -0.56
N GLU A 115 -19.02 3.08 0.03
CA GLU A 115 -19.48 1.70 -0.07
C GLU A 115 -20.10 1.47 -1.46
N ALA A 116 -19.55 0.53 -2.22
CA ALA A 116 -20.09 0.11 -3.49
C ALA A 116 -21.00 -1.11 -3.30
N GLN A 117 -22.26 -1.00 -3.71
CA GLN A 117 -23.19 -2.13 -3.73
C GLN A 117 -22.94 -3.01 -4.96
N GLY A 118 -21.83 -3.74 -4.94
CA GLY A 118 -21.44 -4.68 -6.00
C GLY A 118 -20.59 -5.81 -5.47
N GLN A 119 -20.35 -6.81 -6.32
CA GLN A 119 -19.53 -7.97 -5.99
C GLN A 119 -18.39 -8.10 -6.99
N ALA A 120 -17.22 -8.55 -6.50
CA ALA A 120 -16.08 -8.83 -7.35
C ALA A 120 -16.38 -10.02 -8.27
N GLN A 121 -16.09 -9.84 -9.56
CA GLN A 121 -16.21 -10.82 -10.62
C GLN A 121 -14.81 -11.21 -11.10
N LEU A 122 -14.65 -12.45 -11.56
CA LEU A 122 -13.40 -12.94 -12.14
C LEU A 122 -13.48 -12.88 -13.67
N ASP A 123 -12.50 -12.24 -14.29
CA ASP A 123 -12.31 -12.31 -15.74
C ASP A 123 -11.80 -13.72 -16.11
N GLY A 124 -12.59 -14.43 -16.92
CA GLY A 124 -12.30 -15.80 -17.31
C GLY A 124 -11.04 -15.97 -18.16
N PHE A 125 -10.59 -14.92 -18.85
CA PHE A 125 -9.39 -14.94 -19.68
C PHE A 125 -8.15 -14.53 -18.90
N THR A 126 -8.22 -13.42 -18.18
CA THR A 126 -7.04 -12.88 -17.47
C THR A 126 -6.85 -13.46 -16.06
N ARG A 127 -7.87 -14.15 -15.52
CA ARG A 127 -7.96 -14.55 -14.11
C ARG A 127 -7.77 -13.38 -13.13
N SER A 128 -8.03 -12.16 -13.59
CA SER A 128 -7.98 -10.94 -12.77
C SER A 128 -9.40 -10.54 -12.35
N SER A 129 -9.53 -9.84 -11.23
CA SER A 129 -10.84 -9.47 -10.70
C SER A 129 -11.25 -8.06 -11.10
N TYR A 130 -12.56 -7.85 -11.25
CA TYR A 130 -13.16 -6.53 -11.49
C TYR A 130 -14.50 -6.40 -10.76
N ASN A 131 -14.95 -5.18 -10.52
CA ASN A 131 -16.24 -4.84 -9.92
C ASN A 131 -16.86 -3.66 -10.69
N THR A 132 -17.96 -3.94 -11.37
CA THR A 132 -18.67 -2.96 -12.22
C THR A 132 -19.32 -1.83 -11.44
N ALA A 133 -19.82 -2.10 -10.22
CA ALA A 133 -20.42 -1.08 -9.36
C ALA A 133 -19.35 -0.07 -8.89
N GLU A 134 -18.18 -0.58 -8.47
CA GLU A 134 -17.03 0.27 -8.12
C GLU A 134 -16.55 1.09 -9.33
N ALA A 135 -16.44 0.46 -10.51
CA ALA A 135 -16.01 1.16 -11.72
C ALA A 135 -16.94 2.32 -12.07
N HIS A 136 -18.26 2.11 -11.98
CA HIS A 136 -19.25 3.17 -12.21
C HIS A 136 -19.13 4.32 -11.20
N ILE A 137 -18.91 4.02 -9.91
CA ILE A 137 -18.70 5.04 -8.87
C ILE A 137 -17.43 5.85 -9.18
N VAL A 138 -16.34 5.19 -9.56
CA VAL A 138 -15.08 5.83 -9.93
C VAL A 138 -15.29 6.77 -11.13
N SER A 139 -15.88 6.28 -12.23
CA SER A 139 -16.11 7.10 -13.42
C SER A 139 -16.99 8.32 -13.13
N ARG A 140 -18.03 8.18 -12.31
CA ARG A 140 -18.87 9.30 -11.87
C ARG A 140 -18.11 10.31 -11.00
N THR A 141 -17.24 9.83 -10.12
CA THR A 141 -16.43 10.69 -9.26
C THR A 141 -15.42 11.48 -10.07
N VAL A 142 -14.76 10.84 -11.03
CA VAL A 142 -13.84 11.50 -11.97
C VAL A 142 -14.58 12.55 -12.79
N ALA A 143 -15.73 12.21 -13.39
CA ALA A 143 -16.54 13.17 -14.13
C ALA A 143 -16.91 14.39 -13.28
N ALA A 144 -17.36 14.18 -12.04
CA ALA A 144 -17.70 15.27 -11.12
C ALA A 144 -16.48 16.17 -10.80
N LEU A 145 -15.27 15.61 -10.66
CA LEU A 145 -14.05 16.39 -10.46
C LEU A 145 -13.73 17.27 -11.68
N LEU A 146 -13.82 16.71 -12.89
CA LEU A 146 -13.58 17.43 -14.13
C LEU A 146 -14.63 18.54 -14.34
N ASP A 147 -15.90 18.26 -14.06
CA ASP A 147 -16.99 19.23 -14.14
C ASP A 147 -16.81 20.40 -13.14
N ASN A 148 -16.07 20.18 -12.05
CA ASN A 148 -15.70 21.21 -11.07
C ASN A 148 -14.36 21.89 -11.38
N GLY A 149 -13.78 21.65 -12.57
CA GLY A 149 -12.59 22.35 -13.07
C GLY A 149 -11.26 21.77 -12.62
N VAL A 150 -11.23 20.56 -12.05
CA VAL A 150 -9.97 19.83 -11.79
C VAL A 150 -9.41 19.34 -13.12
N CYS A 151 -8.13 19.56 -13.38
CA CYS A 151 -7.51 19.09 -14.61
C CYS A 151 -7.36 17.56 -14.58
N ALA A 152 -7.60 16.90 -15.72
CA ALA A 152 -7.47 15.44 -15.82
C ALA A 152 -6.07 14.92 -15.41
N GLU A 153 -5.03 15.71 -15.64
CA GLU A 153 -3.64 15.39 -15.26
C GLU A 153 -3.41 15.38 -13.74
N GLU A 154 -4.29 16.03 -12.97
CA GLU A 154 -4.25 16.08 -11.50
C GLU A 154 -5.01 14.89 -10.86
N VAL A 155 -5.74 14.11 -11.67
CA VAL A 155 -6.57 12.99 -11.21
C VAL A 155 -5.88 11.66 -11.48
N GLY A 156 -5.62 10.90 -10.41
CA GLY A 156 -5.08 9.54 -10.49
C GLY A 156 -6.07 8.50 -9.96
N VAL A 157 -6.32 7.44 -10.73
CA VAL A 157 -7.06 6.25 -10.27
C VAL A 157 -6.08 5.11 -10.06
N ILE A 158 -6.01 4.58 -8.84
CA ILE A 158 -5.13 3.47 -8.46
C ILE A 158 -5.99 2.21 -8.27
N CYS A 159 -5.61 1.12 -8.93
CA CYS A 159 -6.26 -0.19 -8.79
C CYS A 159 -5.21 -1.30 -8.69
N PHE A 160 -5.49 -2.33 -7.88
CA PHE A 160 -4.59 -3.48 -7.75
C PHE A 160 -4.77 -4.53 -8.86
N TYR A 161 -5.95 -4.58 -9.50
CA TYR A 161 -6.27 -5.59 -10.49
C TYR A 161 -6.29 -5.00 -11.90
N ARG A 162 -5.61 -5.70 -12.83
CA ARG A 162 -5.54 -5.29 -14.23
C ARG A 162 -6.91 -5.34 -14.93
N ALA A 163 -7.76 -6.31 -14.61
CA ALA A 163 -9.13 -6.33 -15.14
C ALA A 163 -9.91 -5.08 -14.69
N GLN A 164 -9.81 -4.69 -13.42
CA GLN A 164 -10.45 -3.46 -12.93
C GLN A 164 -9.97 -2.20 -13.66
N VAL A 165 -8.67 -2.08 -13.95
CA VAL A 165 -8.14 -0.97 -14.74
C VAL A 165 -8.80 -0.92 -16.12
N ASN A 166 -8.94 -2.06 -16.78
CA ASN A 166 -9.60 -2.14 -18.09
C ASN A 166 -11.10 -1.85 -18.00
N THR A 167 -11.77 -2.18 -16.90
CA THR A 167 -13.20 -1.91 -16.70
C THR A 167 -13.49 -0.43 -16.47
N ILE A 168 -12.55 0.32 -15.87
CA ILE A 168 -12.71 1.76 -15.60
C ILE A 168 -12.37 2.63 -16.82
N ARG A 169 -11.43 2.18 -17.65
CA ARG A 169 -10.99 2.87 -18.88
C ARG A 169 -12.03 2.80 -19.98
#